data_AF-A0AAE1GZH8-F1
#
_entry.id   AF-A0AAE1GZH8-F1
#
_cell.length_a   1.000
_cell.length_b   1.000
_cell.length_c   1.000
_cell.angle_alpha   90.00
_cell.angle_beta   90.00
_cell.angle_gamma   90.00
#
_symmetry.space_group_name_H-M   'P 1'
#
loop_
_entity.id
_entity.type
_entity.pdbx_description
1 polymer ?
#
loop_
_entity_poly.entity_id
_entity_poly.type
_entity_poly.pdbx_seq_one_letter_code
_entity_poly.pdbx_strand_id
1 'polypeptide(L)'
;MSRSTRRRQETSRSSSAVNGDVEEQHNTMSSGPNAEVPSDLRGDRCNIAILFFLYLLQGIPMGLAAAIPMLMQSHGVSYKQQAEFSLVNWPFSLKLLWAPIVDSIYSNRFGRRKSWLIPAQLLIGFFMIFLGANVDSWLGDGKGEKEAEPCVGFLTLMFFILNFLAATQDIAVDGWALTMLKRRNVAYASTCNSVGQSAGYFFGYVVFMALHSPDITNRYLRSVPQPDGLVTISSFLNMWGWIFLTVTILVAILKREQVVHNPEHEPEPDLGFYRAYGLLWDISKLPSIRVLAFILLTAKIGFSACDAVTGLKLVDAGVPKEHLAFLAVLLVPLQIVLPIAISKYTTGSRPLDVYIAAVPYRLFFNLVAGAIVYFTPSLITKGDVPLYYYIGLLLFYTCHQITLYMMFVAIMSFFVRISDPAVGGTYMTLLNTLANMGTTWPSTLSLYIVDSLTFRGCSSPLLSNNDCSSPLEVQDCEAAGGICTVQLDGYYVEMALCTVLGLLWLWWARPRIQALQIKEVREWKVRRQRIR
;
A
#
# COMPACT_ATOMS: atom_id res chain seq x y z
N MET A 1 -47.24 -69.27 42.32
CA MET A 1 -48.65 -69.73 42.28
C MET A 1 -49.44 -68.83 41.32
N SER A 2 -50.37 -69.38 40.53
CA SER A 2 -51.47 -68.77 39.73
C SER A 2 -51.44 -67.24 39.42
N ARG A 3 -51.29 -66.76 38.17
CA ARG A 3 -52.27 -66.69 37.03
C ARG A 3 -53.53 -65.81 37.25
N SER A 4 -53.67 -64.74 36.44
CA SER A 4 -54.82 -64.40 35.54
C SER A 4 -54.65 -62.96 35.00
N THR A 5 -54.49 -62.69 33.69
CA THR A 5 -55.50 -62.43 32.62
C THR A 5 -56.57 -61.38 32.98
N ARG A 6 -56.86 -60.34 32.17
CA ARG A 6 -57.38 -60.42 30.77
C ARG A 6 -57.13 -59.11 29.95
N ARG A 7 -57.61 -59.06 28.70
CA ARG A 7 -57.25 -58.11 27.61
C ARG A 7 -58.51 -57.63 26.86
N ARG A 8 -58.44 -56.52 26.09
CA ARG A 8 -59.38 -56.04 25.02
C ARG A 8 -60.75 -55.47 25.49
N GLN A 9 -61.50 -54.63 24.73
CA GLN A 9 -61.43 -54.14 23.33
C GLN A 9 -62.26 -52.84 23.09
N GLU A 10 -61.94 -52.04 22.05
CA GLU A 10 -62.82 -51.17 21.20
C GLU A 10 -63.70 -50.06 21.87
N THR A 11 -64.25 -49.00 21.23
CA THR A 11 -64.59 -48.65 19.82
C THR A 11 -64.41 -47.15 19.46
N SER A 12 -63.77 -46.90 18.31
CA SER A 12 -64.05 -45.97 17.19
C SER A 12 -65.17 -44.88 17.20
N ARG A 13 -64.86 -43.67 16.66
CA ARG A 13 -65.71 -42.93 15.68
C ARG A 13 -64.98 -41.77 14.94
N SER A 14 -65.48 -41.40 13.76
CA SER A 14 -65.00 -40.37 12.81
C SER A 14 -66.20 -39.86 11.95
N SER A 15 -66.16 -38.95 10.96
CA SER A 15 -65.08 -38.31 10.16
C SER A 15 -65.54 -36.94 9.58
N SER A 16 -64.72 -35.87 9.62
CA SER A 16 -64.79 -34.68 8.72
C SER A 16 -63.69 -33.65 9.07
N ALA A 17 -62.60 -33.41 8.35
CA ALA A 17 -62.40 -33.05 6.93
C ALA A 17 -62.78 -31.60 6.56
N VAL A 18 -61.77 -30.71 6.43
CA VAL A 18 -61.37 -29.97 5.21
C VAL A 18 -60.54 -28.71 5.57
N ASN A 19 -59.33 -28.64 4.99
CA ASN A 19 -58.42 -27.51 4.68
C ASN A 19 -58.30 -26.26 5.59
N GLY A 20 -57.05 -25.96 5.95
CA GLY A 20 -56.60 -24.66 6.47
C GLY A 20 -55.15 -24.72 6.94
N ASP A 21 -54.23 -24.25 6.08
CA ASP A 21 -52.89 -23.70 6.37
C ASP A 21 -51.90 -24.46 7.27
N VAL A 22 -50.80 -24.92 6.66
CA VAL A 22 -49.57 -25.34 7.34
C VAL A 22 -48.45 -24.37 6.94
N GLU A 23 -48.33 -23.28 7.68
CA GLU A 23 -47.13 -22.43 7.75
C GLU A 23 -47.04 -21.79 9.15
N GLU A 24 -45.86 -21.29 9.51
CA GLU A 24 -45.51 -20.74 10.84
C GLU A 24 -45.54 -21.70 12.05
N GLN A 25 -44.52 -22.57 12.17
CA GLN A 25 -44.00 -22.93 13.49
C GLN A 25 -42.50 -23.27 13.49
N HIS A 26 -41.66 -22.25 13.24
CA HIS A 26 -40.22 -22.38 13.50
C HIS A 26 -39.57 -21.06 13.95
N ASN A 27 -39.96 -20.56 15.14
CA ASN A 27 -39.15 -19.58 15.85
C ASN A 27 -39.45 -19.54 17.37
N THR A 28 -38.65 -20.24 18.17
CA THR A 28 -38.38 -19.89 19.57
C THR A 28 -37.17 -20.69 20.06
N MET A 29 -36.34 -20.05 20.91
CA MET A 29 -35.18 -20.62 21.62
C MET A 29 -33.92 -21.03 20.81
N SER A 30 -33.05 -20.05 20.53
CA SER A 30 -31.61 -20.17 20.84
C SER A 30 -30.88 -18.80 20.90
N SER A 31 -31.29 -17.90 21.79
CA SER A 31 -30.54 -16.65 22.05
C SER A 31 -29.36 -16.92 23.00
N GLY A 32 -28.20 -17.25 22.44
CA GLY A 32 -26.93 -17.27 23.19
C GLY A 32 -26.47 -15.87 23.63
N PRO A 33 -25.51 -15.74 24.56
CA PRO A 33 -25.15 -14.46 25.19
C PRO A 33 -24.39 -13.47 24.30
N ASN A 34 -24.21 -13.75 23.00
CA ASN A 34 -23.58 -12.87 22.02
C ASN A 34 -24.63 -12.33 21.02
N ALA A 35 -25.64 -11.62 21.51
CA ALA A 35 -26.32 -10.65 20.66
C ALA A 35 -25.34 -9.49 20.41
N GLU A 36 -24.96 -9.23 19.16
CA GLU A 36 -24.13 -8.09 18.80
C GLU A 36 -24.86 -6.78 19.09
N VAL A 37 -24.68 -6.25 20.30
CA VAL A 37 -25.23 -4.95 20.68
C VAL A 37 -24.60 -3.90 19.74
N PRO A 38 -25.36 -3.00 19.09
CA PRO A 38 -24.84 -2.08 18.06
C PRO A 38 -23.88 -1.01 18.60
N SER A 39 -22.71 -0.86 17.98
CA SER A 39 -21.56 -0.04 18.45
C SER A 39 -21.93 1.39 18.86
N ASP A 40 -21.87 1.67 20.17
CA ASP A 40 -22.04 3.03 20.68
C ASP A 40 -20.73 3.83 20.54
N LEU A 41 -20.75 4.79 19.61
CA LEU A 41 -19.66 5.73 19.36
C LEU A 41 -19.59 6.88 20.38
N ARG A 42 -20.57 7.03 21.30
CA ARG A 42 -20.56 8.08 22.32
C ARG A 42 -19.31 7.94 23.20
N GLY A 43 -18.52 9.01 23.27
CA GLY A 43 -17.22 9.06 23.96
C GLY A 43 -16.00 8.82 23.06
N ASP A 44 -16.11 8.06 21.97
CA ASP A 44 -14.98 7.76 21.09
C ASP A 44 -14.87 8.66 19.86
N ARG A 45 -15.92 9.42 19.50
CA ARG A 45 -15.91 10.33 18.32
C ARG A 45 -14.68 11.23 18.23
N CYS A 46 -14.25 11.81 19.35
CA CYS A 46 -13.05 12.66 19.40
C CYS A 46 -11.76 11.85 19.19
N ASN A 47 -11.67 10.65 19.78
CA ASN A 47 -10.52 9.74 19.59
C ASN A 47 -10.43 9.28 18.13
N ILE A 48 -11.56 8.90 17.51
CA ILE A 48 -11.67 8.53 16.10
C ILE A 48 -11.24 9.69 15.19
N ALA A 49 -11.70 10.91 15.45
CA ALA A 49 -11.31 12.09 14.67
C ALA A 49 -9.80 12.40 14.79
N ILE A 50 -9.23 12.31 15.99
CA ILE A 50 -7.78 12.47 16.20
C ILE A 50 -7.00 11.37 15.48
N LEU A 51 -7.39 10.10 15.61
CA LEU A 51 -6.72 8.99 14.91
C LEU A 51 -6.78 9.18 13.40
N PHE A 52 -7.96 9.42 12.83
CA PHE A 52 -8.12 9.71 11.41
C PHE A 52 -7.19 10.83 10.93
N PHE A 53 -7.09 11.93 11.70
CA PHE A 53 -6.22 13.05 11.33
C PHE A 53 -4.73 12.70 11.48
N LEU A 54 -4.33 11.93 12.49
CA LEU A 54 -2.95 11.44 12.64
C LEU A 54 -2.54 10.50 11.50
N TYR A 55 -3.46 9.64 11.03
CA TYR A 55 -3.27 8.79 9.85
C TYR A 55 -3.25 9.61 8.54
N LEU A 56 -4.06 10.66 8.44
CA LEU A 56 -4.00 11.61 7.31
C LEU A 56 -2.63 12.28 7.23
N LEU A 57 -2.06 12.73 8.35
CA LEU A 57 -0.71 13.29 8.37
C LEU A 57 0.34 12.30 7.85
N GLN A 58 0.29 11.03 8.23
CA GLN A 58 1.23 10.00 7.72
C GLN A 58 1.13 9.80 6.20
N GLY A 59 -0.07 9.89 5.64
CA GLY A 59 -0.28 9.76 4.20
C GLY A 59 0.34 10.89 3.38
N ILE A 60 0.58 12.08 3.96
CA ILE A 60 1.15 13.22 3.23
C ILE A 60 2.59 12.93 2.74
N PRO A 61 3.56 12.51 3.59
CA PRO A 61 4.87 12.03 3.12
C PRO A 61 4.80 10.91 2.09
N MET A 62 3.87 9.96 2.24
CA MET A 62 3.70 8.83 1.32
C MET A 62 3.21 9.28 -0.06
N GLY A 63 2.25 10.21 -0.11
CA GLY A 63 1.76 10.81 -1.36
C GLY A 63 2.84 11.64 -2.05
N LEU A 64 3.60 12.42 -1.28
CA LEU A 64 4.69 13.22 -1.82
C LEU A 64 5.82 12.32 -2.40
N ALA A 65 6.15 11.21 -1.73
CA ALA A 65 7.08 10.21 -2.25
C ALA A 65 6.61 9.52 -3.54
N ALA A 66 5.30 9.55 -3.86
CA ALA A 66 4.78 9.11 -5.16
C ALA A 66 4.73 10.25 -6.21
N ALA A 67 4.70 11.51 -5.79
CA ALA A 67 4.72 12.67 -6.68
C ALA A 67 6.12 12.93 -7.27
N ILE A 68 7.17 12.86 -6.44
CA ILE A 68 8.55 13.18 -6.86
C ILE A 68 9.01 12.36 -8.08
N PRO A 69 8.80 11.03 -8.19
CA PRO A 69 9.13 10.27 -9.40
C PRO A 69 8.49 10.82 -10.68
N MET A 70 7.22 11.23 -10.61
CA MET A 70 6.49 11.80 -11.75
C MET A 70 7.01 13.18 -12.15
N LEU A 71 7.51 13.96 -11.19
CA LEU A 71 8.15 15.27 -11.45
C LEU A 71 9.55 15.09 -12.04
N MET A 72 10.36 14.20 -11.47
CA MET A 72 11.70 13.87 -11.97
C MET A 72 11.67 13.29 -13.39
N GLN A 73 10.65 12.52 -13.76
CA GLN A 73 10.55 11.95 -15.11
C GLN A 73 10.49 13.04 -16.20
N SER A 74 9.79 14.15 -15.95
CA SER A 74 9.79 15.28 -16.89
C SER A 74 11.11 16.05 -16.98
N HIS A 75 12.07 15.81 -16.08
CA HIS A 75 13.42 16.40 -16.11
C HIS A 75 14.43 15.41 -16.74
N GLY A 76 13.97 14.36 -17.45
CA GLY A 76 14.83 13.41 -18.16
C GLY A 76 15.63 12.47 -17.25
N VAL A 77 15.24 12.33 -15.98
CA VAL A 77 15.93 11.50 -14.98
C VAL A 77 15.90 10.02 -15.38
N SER A 78 17.04 9.34 -15.26
CA SER A 78 17.20 7.92 -15.64
C SER A 78 16.35 6.97 -14.78
N TYR A 79 15.98 5.81 -15.32
CA TYR A 79 15.25 4.79 -14.57
C TYR A 79 16.08 4.23 -13.40
N LYS A 80 17.42 4.20 -13.54
CA LYS A 80 18.36 3.91 -12.46
C LYS A 80 18.29 4.91 -11.30
N GLN A 81 18.13 6.21 -11.59
CA GLN A 81 17.90 7.24 -10.58
C GLN A 81 16.49 7.14 -9.96
N GLN A 82 15.46 6.80 -10.75
CA GLN A 82 14.13 6.47 -10.21
C GLN A 82 14.19 5.26 -9.25
N ALA A 83 15.03 4.27 -9.55
CA ALA A 83 15.28 3.12 -8.68
C ALA A 83 15.96 3.52 -7.37
N GLU A 84 16.96 4.41 -7.42
CA GLU A 84 17.57 5.01 -6.23
C GLU A 84 16.51 5.70 -5.37
N PHE A 85 15.70 6.58 -5.95
CA PHE A 85 14.63 7.27 -5.21
C PHE A 85 13.56 6.31 -4.66
N SER A 86 13.29 5.18 -5.31
CA SER A 86 12.33 4.18 -4.81
C SER A 86 12.70 3.62 -3.42
N LEU A 87 13.99 3.71 -3.02
CA LEU A 87 14.47 3.33 -1.69
C LEU A 87 13.77 4.09 -0.55
N VAL A 88 13.24 5.28 -0.82
CA VAL A 88 12.43 6.11 0.10
C VAL A 88 11.28 5.32 0.74
N ASN A 89 10.71 4.33 0.07
CA ASN A 89 9.59 3.53 0.56
C ASN A 89 9.99 2.33 1.46
N TRP A 90 11.28 1.99 1.51
CA TRP A 90 11.76 0.84 2.29
C TRP A 90 11.50 0.93 3.80
N PRO A 91 11.53 2.09 4.48
CA PRO A 91 11.23 2.17 5.91
C PRO A 91 9.85 1.60 6.28
N PHE A 92 8.80 1.85 5.48
CA PHE A 92 7.47 1.28 5.73
C PHE A 92 7.42 -0.25 5.58
N SER A 93 8.30 -0.83 4.77
CA SER A 93 8.47 -2.28 4.67
C SER A 93 9.27 -2.84 5.85
N LEU A 94 10.33 -2.14 6.26
CA LEU A 94 11.27 -2.56 7.30
C LEU A 94 10.84 -2.21 8.73
N LYS A 95 9.71 -1.50 8.96
CA LYS A 95 9.28 -0.99 10.28
C LYS A 95 9.25 -2.02 11.41
N LEU A 96 9.04 -3.30 11.09
CA LEU A 96 9.17 -4.43 12.02
C LEU A 96 10.52 -4.45 12.78
N LEU A 97 11.61 -4.02 12.14
CA LEU A 97 12.96 -4.06 12.69
C LEU A 97 13.13 -3.16 13.92
N TRP A 98 12.33 -2.10 14.07
CA TRP A 98 12.39 -1.21 15.24
C TRP A 98 11.07 -1.06 16.00
N ALA A 99 9.94 -1.60 15.51
CA ALA A 99 8.67 -1.58 16.24
C ALA A 99 8.77 -2.12 17.70
N PRO A 100 9.46 -3.24 17.99
CA PRO A 100 9.66 -3.70 19.38
C PRO A 100 10.44 -2.73 20.27
N ILE A 101 11.29 -1.87 19.69
CA ILE A 101 12.01 -0.82 20.42
C ILE A 101 11.06 0.34 20.74
N VAL A 102 10.25 0.77 19.77
CA VAL A 102 9.20 1.80 19.94
C VAL A 102 8.19 1.40 21.02
N ASP A 103 7.81 0.12 21.07
CA ASP A 103 6.87 -0.40 22.06
C ASP A 103 7.46 -0.52 23.48
N SER A 104 8.78 -0.68 23.64
CA SER A 104 9.40 -1.03 24.95
C SER A 104 10.26 0.07 25.57
N ILE A 105 10.83 0.99 24.79
CA ILE A 105 11.61 2.12 25.32
C ILE A 105 10.71 3.35 25.37
N TYR A 106 10.30 3.79 26.56
CA TYR A 106 9.46 4.99 26.71
C TYR A 106 9.63 5.67 28.06
N SER A 107 9.16 6.91 28.17
CA SER A 107 9.14 7.67 29.42
C SER A 107 7.81 7.52 30.15
N ASN A 108 7.83 6.89 31.33
CA ASN A 108 6.67 6.75 32.22
C ASN A 108 6.01 8.09 32.57
N ARG A 109 6.77 9.20 32.55
CA ARG A 109 6.23 10.56 32.84
C ARG A 109 5.40 11.13 31.68
N PHE A 110 5.67 10.71 30.45
CA PHE A 110 5.09 11.30 29.24
C PHE A 110 4.03 10.41 28.58
N GLY A 111 4.10 9.10 28.82
CA GLY A 111 3.25 8.08 28.21
C GLY A 111 4.01 7.23 27.19
N ARG A 112 3.59 5.97 27.00
CA ARG A 112 4.27 5.01 26.13
C ARG A 112 4.23 5.46 24.67
N ARG A 113 3.03 5.82 24.20
CA ARG A 113 2.80 6.20 22.80
C ARG A 113 3.29 7.61 22.51
N LYS A 114 3.07 8.55 23.44
CA LYS A 114 3.57 9.92 23.34
C LYS A 114 5.09 10.04 23.25
N SER A 115 5.83 9.14 23.91
CA SER A 115 7.30 9.15 23.90
C SER A 115 7.91 9.03 22.51
N TRP A 116 7.21 8.43 21.55
CA TRP A 116 7.64 8.32 20.16
C TRP A 116 6.86 9.20 19.20
N LEU A 117 5.54 9.30 19.37
CA LEU A 117 4.67 10.07 18.49
C LEU A 117 5.13 11.53 18.36
N ILE A 118 5.37 12.19 19.51
CA ILE A 118 5.62 13.64 19.55
C ILE A 118 7.01 13.98 19.00
N PRO A 119 8.11 13.31 19.40
CA PRO A 119 9.41 13.54 18.75
C PRO A 119 9.38 13.24 17.25
N ALA A 120 8.76 12.14 16.81
CA ALA A 120 8.69 11.78 15.40
C ALA A 120 7.95 12.85 14.58
N GLN A 121 6.76 13.29 15.00
CA GLN A 121 6.00 14.30 14.27
C GLN A 121 6.63 15.70 14.32
N LEU A 122 7.29 16.08 15.42
CA LEU A 122 8.05 17.33 15.47
C LEU A 122 9.23 17.29 14.48
N LEU A 123 9.98 16.18 14.45
CA LEU A 123 11.07 16.00 13.49
C LEU A 123 10.54 16.02 12.05
N ILE A 124 9.42 15.37 11.74
CA ILE A 124 8.76 15.47 10.42
C ILE A 124 8.45 16.93 10.08
N GLY A 125 7.83 17.68 11.00
CA GLY A 125 7.47 19.08 10.78
C GLY A 125 8.67 19.97 10.46
N PHE A 126 9.73 19.90 11.27
CA PHE A 126 10.98 20.62 11.02
C PHE A 126 11.68 20.16 9.73
N PHE A 127 11.68 18.86 9.45
CA PHE A 127 12.33 18.30 8.28
C PHE A 127 11.59 18.68 6.98
N MET A 128 10.25 18.76 7.00
CA MET A 128 9.47 19.27 5.87
C MET A 128 9.74 20.76 5.62
N ILE A 129 9.86 21.60 6.66
CA ILE A 129 10.27 23.01 6.49
C ILE A 129 11.68 23.11 5.90
N PHE A 130 12.62 22.31 6.42
CA PHE A 130 14.00 22.26 5.91
C PHE A 130 14.08 21.79 4.45
N LEU A 131 13.37 20.71 4.09
CA LEU A 131 13.20 20.27 2.71
C LEU A 131 12.63 21.41 1.86
N GLY A 132 11.53 22.04 2.30
CA GLY A 132 10.87 23.11 1.56
C GLY A 132 11.78 24.31 1.27
N ALA A 133 12.75 24.61 2.12
CA ALA A 133 13.71 25.68 1.88
C ALA A 133 14.79 25.36 0.82
N ASN A 134 14.98 24.08 0.45
CA ASN A 134 16.10 23.64 -0.39
C ASN A 134 15.69 22.76 -1.60
N VAL A 135 14.52 22.14 -1.58
CA VAL A 135 14.09 21.10 -2.53
C VAL A 135 14.11 21.56 -3.99
N ASP A 136 13.69 22.80 -4.25
CA ASP A 136 13.67 23.39 -5.60
C ASP A 136 15.09 23.47 -6.20
N SER A 137 16.12 23.64 -5.35
CA SER A 137 17.53 23.62 -5.80
C SER A 137 18.10 22.21 -6.04
N TRP A 138 17.46 21.17 -5.52
CA TRP A 138 17.89 19.77 -5.69
C TRP A 138 17.14 19.04 -6.81
N LEU A 139 15.97 19.50 -7.23
CA LEU A 139 15.23 18.97 -8.38
C LEU A 139 15.60 19.62 -9.72
N GLY A 140 16.41 20.69 -9.71
CA GLY A 140 16.83 21.42 -10.91
C GLY A 140 16.00 22.67 -11.22
N ASP A 141 14.92 22.94 -10.48
CA ASP A 141 14.02 24.10 -10.63
C ASP A 141 14.60 25.43 -10.11
N GLY A 142 15.90 25.48 -9.84
CA GLY A 142 16.60 26.67 -9.37
C GLY A 142 16.62 27.76 -10.44
N LYS A 143 16.19 28.98 -10.10
CA LYS A 143 16.14 30.16 -10.99
C LYS A 143 17.52 30.74 -11.36
N GLY A 144 18.53 29.89 -11.57
CA GLY A 144 19.89 30.23 -12.00
C GLY A 144 20.17 29.71 -13.41
N GLU A 145 21.07 30.38 -14.15
CA GLU A 145 21.29 30.21 -15.61
C GLU A 145 21.99 28.90 -16.04
N LYS A 146 21.86 27.81 -15.26
CA LYS A 146 22.32 26.48 -15.64
C LYS A 146 21.34 25.43 -15.12
N GLU A 147 20.83 24.60 -16.03
CA GLU A 147 20.14 23.35 -15.73
C GLU A 147 21.09 22.46 -14.92
N ALA A 148 20.91 22.47 -13.60
CA ALA A 148 21.69 21.62 -12.70
C ALA A 148 21.05 20.24 -12.67
N GLU A 149 21.82 19.19 -12.97
CA GLU A 149 21.34 17.81 -12.83
C GLU A 149 20.77 17.59 -11.42
N PRO A 150 19.57 16.97 -11.30
CA PRO A 150 18.95 16.78 -10.00
C PRO A 150 19.82 15.89 -9.11
N CYS A 151 20.02 16.31 -7.86
CA CYS A 151 20.84 15.63 -6.86
C CYS A 151 20.09 14.41 -6.26
N VAL A 152 19.70 13.45 -7.11
CA VAL A 152 18.77 12.36 -6.79
C VAL A 152 19.19 11.57 -5.55
N GLY A 153 20.46 11.22 -5.39
CA GLY A 153 20.93 10.49 -4.21
C GLY A 153 20.79 11.28 -2.89
N PHE A 154 21.00 12.60 -2.93
CA PHE A 154 20.77 13.45 -1.74
C PHE A 154 19.28 13.62 -1.46
N LEU A 155 18.47 13.85 -2.50
CA LEU A 155 17.01 13.92 -2.41
C LEU A 155 16.43 12.62 -1.83
N THR A 156 16.94 11.47 -2.29
CA THR A 156 16.61 10.12 -1.79
C THR A 156 16.94 9.98 -0.32
N LEU A 157 18.16 10.37 0.11
CA LEU A 157 18.56 10.32 1.52
C LEU A 157 17.62 11.16 2.40
N MET A 158 17.28 12.37 1.97
CA MET A 158 16.38 13.24 2.75
C MET A 158 14.98 12.64 2.83
N PHE A 159 14.40 12.22 1.71
CA PHE A 159 13.07 11.60 1.70
C PHE A 159 13.02 10.25 2.44
N PHE A 160 14.12 9.49 2.46
CA PHE A 160 14.26 8.28 3.26
C PHE A 160 14.19 8.59 4.76
N ILE A 161 14.87 9.64 5.23
CA ILE A 161 14.79 10.10 6.63
C ILE A 161 13.35 10.53 6.96
N LEU A 162 12.70 11.30 6.09
CA LEU A 162 11.30 11.71 6.26
C LEU A 162 10.36 10.49 6.38
N ASN A 163 10.51 9.50 5.51
CA ASN A 163 9.67 8.29 5.52
C ASN A 163 10.01 7.34 6.68
N PHE A 164 11.26 7.32 7.16
CA PHE A 164 11.64 6.60 8.38
C PHE A 164 10.99 7.19 9.63
N LEU A 165 10.93 8.52 9.73
CA LEU A 165 10.19 9.21 10.79
C LEU A 165 8.67 8.94 10.66
N ALA A 166 8.11 8.98 9.45
CA ALA A 166 6.70 8.68 9.21
C ALA A 166 6.33 7.23 9.56
N ALA A 167 7.18 6.25 9.22
CA ALA A 167 7.01 4.85 9.61
C ALA A 167 7.15 4.64 11.14
N THR A 168 7.94 5.47 11.81
CA THR A 168 8.04 5.48 13.29
C THR A 168 6.80 6.09 13.94
N GLN A 169 6.25 7.16 13.35
CA GLN A 169 4.95 7.72 13.73
C GLN A 169 3.84 6.68 13.55
N ASP A 170 3.84 5.94 12.44
CA ASP A 170 2.86 4.89 12.11
C ASP A 170 2.80 3.80 13.18
N ILE A 171 3.93 3.23 13.60
CA ILE A 171 4.01 2.30 14.74
C ILE A 171 3.38 2.91 16.01
N ALA A 172 3.74 4.15 16.34
CA ALA A 172 3.27 4.81 17.55
C ALA A 172 1.74 5.08 17.53
N VAL A 173 1.18 5.46 16.37
CA VAL A 173 -0.28 5.70 16.21
C VAL A 173 -1.06 4.39 16.19
N ASP A 174 -0.61 3.37 15.45
CA ASP A 174 -1.23 2.04 15.45
C ASP A 174 -1.31 1.46 16.87
N GLY A 175 -0.19 1.52 17.60
CA GLY A 175 -0.14 1.12 19.00
C GLY A 175 -1.02 1.98 19.91
N TRP A 176 -1.26 3.26 19.59
CA TRP A 176 -2.13 4.14 20.39
C TRP A 176 -3.60 3.86 20.11
N ALA A 177 -3.98 3.61 18.86
CA ALA A 177 -5.36 3.37 18.44
C ALA A 177 -6.04 2.23 19.25
N LEU A 178 -5.31 1.14 19.49
CA LEU A 178 -5.75 0.00 20.31
C LEU A 178 -6.09 0.40 21.76
N THR A 179 -5.36 1.37 22.33
CA THR A 179 -5.53 1.84 23.72
C THR A 179 -6.45 3.07 23.84
N MET A 180 -6.69 3.78 22.74
CA MET A 180 -7.43 5.05 22.71
C MET A 180 -8.93 4.87 22.47
N LEU A 181 -9.33 3.75 21.83
CA LEU A 181 -10.72 3.40 21.53
C LEU A 181 -11.28 2.43 22.58
N LYS A 182 -12.59 2.48 22.85
CA LYS A 182 -13.25 1.43 23.64
C LYS A 182 -13.14 0.09 22.93
N ARG A 183 -13.05 -1.01 23.69
CA ARG A 183 -12.86 -2.39 23.19
C ARG A 183 -13.76 -2.77 22.00
N ARG A 184 -15.03 -2.35 22.07
CA ARG A 184 -16.08 -2.55 21.06
C ARG A 184 -15.88 -1.76 19.75
N ASN A 185 -15.15 -0.66 19.83
CA ASN A 185 -14.89 0.27 18.74
C ASN A 185 -13.47 0.12 18.17
N VAL A 186 -12.64 -0.79 18.70
CA VAL A 186 -11.25 -1.03 18.20
C VAL A 186 -11.22 -1.43 16.72
N ALA A 187 -12.29 -2.05 16.19
CA ALA A 187 -12.42 -2.31 14.75
C ALA A 187 -12.29 -1.04 13.89
N TYR A 188 -12.72 0.12 14.39
CA TYR A 188 -12.57 1.40 13.68
C TYR A 188 -11.12 1.87 13.60
N ALA A 189 -10.18 1.37 14.41
CA ALA A 189 -8.76 1.72 14.30
C ALA A 189 -8.20 1.42 12.90
N SER A 190 -8.46 0.20 12.40
CA SER A 190 -8.06 -0.21 11.05
C SER A 190 -8.72 0.65 9.95
N THR A 191 -9.98 1.06 10.16
CA THR A 191 -10.70 1.96 9.24
C THR A 191 -10.08 3.36 9.24
N CYS A 192 -9.74 3.91 10.42
CA CYS A 192 -9.05 5.18 10.55
C CYS A 192 -7.66 5.14 9.89
N ASN A 193 -6.92 4.04 10.05
CA ASN A 193 -5.64 3.81 9.38
C ASN A 193 -5.81 3.88 7.85
N SER A 194 -6.59 2.97 7.27
CA SER A 194 -6.68 2.85 5.81
C SER A 194 -7.31 4.09 5.15
N VAL A 195 -8.39 4.65 5.70
CA VAL A 195 -9.06 5.82 5.11
C VAL A 195 -8.24 7.10 5.37
N GLY A 196 -7.62 7.24 6.55
CA GLY A 196 -6.77 8.37 6.89
C GLY A 196 -5.52 8.43 6.00
N GLN A 197 -4.74 7.35 5.95
CA GLN A 197 -3.55 7.28 5.09
C GLN A 197 -3.90 7.47 3.60
N SER A 198 -5.02 6.92 3.12
CA SER A 198 -5.48 7.13 1.74
C SER A 198 -5.84 8.60 1.46
N ALA A 199 -6.49 9.28 2.40
CA ALA A 199 -6.79 10.70 2.28
C ALA A 199 -5.50 11.55 2.29
N GLY A 200 -4.55 11.23 3.17
CA GLY A 200 -3.23 11.87 3.17
C GLY A 200 -2.47 11.65 1.86
N TYR A 201 -2.44 10.42 1.36
CA TYR A 201 -1.83 10.09 0.07
C TYR A 201 -2.47 10.87 -1.07
N PHE A 202 -3.80 10.97 -1.09
CA PHE A 202 -4.55 11.77 -2.07
C PHE A 202 -4.16 13.25 -2.05
N PHE A 203 -3.99 13.86 -0.86
CA PHE A 203 -3.51 15.24 -0.74
C PHE A 203 -2.03 15.40 -1.13
N GLY A 204 -1.17 14.46 -0.72
CA GLY A 204 0.27 14.46 -1.00
C GLY A 204 0.64 14.17 -2.45
N TYR A 205 -0.19 13.40 -3.17
CA TYR A 205 0.02 13.05 -4.57
C TYR A 205 -0.92 13.82 -5.49
N VAL A 206 -2.22 13.50 -5.50
CA VAL A 206 -3.14 13.98 -6.54
C VAL A 206 -3.41 15.48 -6.43
N VAL A 207 -3.82 15.96 -5.25
CA VAL A 207 -4.12 17.38 -5.05
C VAL A 207 -2.86 18.22 -5.26
N PHE A 208 -1.73 17.75 -4.75
CA PHE A 208 -0.43 18.39 -4.97
C PHE A 208 -0.08 18.48 -6.47
N MET A 209 -0.09 17.37 -7.21
CA MET A 209 0.21 17.36 -8.66
C MET A 209 -0.75 18.29 -9.46
N ALA A 210 -2.03 18.31 -9.11
CA ALA A 210 -3.02 19.17 -9.76
C ALA A 210 -2.80 20.67 -9.49
N LEU A 211 -2.34 21.04 -8.28
CA LEU A 211 -2.02 22.42 -7.92
C LEU A 211 -0.61 22.86 -8.33
N HIS A 212 0.29 21.90 -8.57
CA HIS A 212 1.65 22.13 -9.08
C HIS A 212 1.69 22.32 -10.60
N SER A 213 0.76 21.70 -11.34
CA SER A 213 0.65 21.87 -12.79
C SER A 213 0.24 23.31 -13.17
N PRO A 214 1.04 24.02 -14.00
CA PRO A 214 0.63 25.31 -14.53
C PRO A 214 -0.54 25.17 -15.50
N ASP A 215 -0.60 24.10 -16.30
CA ASP A 215 -1.67 23.86 -17.27
C ASP A 215 -3.04 23.70 -16.61
N ILE A 216 -3.13 22.91 -15.54
CA ILE A 216 -4.38 22.75 -14.77
C ILE A 216 -4.75 24.07 -14.10
N THR A 217 -3.80 24.71 -13.42
CA THR A 217 -4.10 25.92 -12.65
C THR A 217 -4.50 27.08 -13.55
N ASN A 218 -3.86 27.24 -14.72
CA ASN A 218 -4.25 28.23 -15.72
C ASN A 218 -5.57 27.91 -16.43
N ARG A 219 -5.93 26.63 -16.60
CA ARG A 219 -7.18 26.22 -17.27
C ARG A 219 -8.41 26.23 -16.36
N TYR A 220 -8.25 25.95 -15.07
CA TYR A 220 -9.38 25.70 -14.15
C TYR A 220 -9.43 26.63 -12.92
N LEU A 221 -8.34 27.31 -12.54
CA LEU A 221 -8.26 28.05 -11.26
C LEU A 221 -7.87 29.53 -11.41
N ARG A 222 -7.07 29.92 -12.41
CA ARG A 222 -6.65 31.30 -12.65
C ARG A 222 -7.43 31.95 -13.80
N SER A 223 -7.72 33.24 -13.64
CA SER A 223 -8.23 34.10 -14.72
C SER A 223 -7.13 34.68 -15.62
N VAL A 224 -5.87 34.65 -15.16
CA VAL A 224 -4.69 35.15 -15.89
C VAL A 224 -3.62 34.05 -15.87
N PRO A 225 -3.13 33.57 -17.03
CA PRO A 225 -2.10 32.54 -17.09
C PRO A 225 -0.79 32.98 -16.42
N GLN A 226 -0.15 32.06 -15.70
CA GLN A 226 1.18 32.23 -15.10
C GLN A 226 2.03 30.97 -15.38
N PRO A 227 3.37 31.09 -15.47
CA PRO A 227 4.24 29.97 -15.79
C PRO A 227 4.36 28.94 -14.65
N ASP A 228 4.26 29.39 -13.40
CA ASP A 228 4.38 28.55 -12.21
C ASP A 228 3.01 27.95 -11.82
N GLY A 229 3.00 26.78 -11.18
CA GLY A 229 1.79 26.23 -10.53
C GLY A 229 1.23 27.15 -9.43
N LEU A 230 0.06 26.82 -8.89
CA LEU A 230 -0.51 27.54 -7.74
C LEU A 230 0.27 27.22 -6.45
N VAL A 231 0.82 26.02 -6.35
CA VAL A 231 1.57 25.53 -5.19
C VAL A 231 2.87 24.89 -5.66
N THR A 232 4.01 25.47 -5.25
CA THR A 232 5.35 24.89 -5.47
C THR A 232 5.64 23.78 -4.46
N ILE A 233 6.64 22.92 -4.76
CA ILE A 233 7.13 21.89 -3.83
C ILE A 233 7.53 22.53 -2.49
N SER A 234 8.31 23.62 -2.54
CA SER A 234 8.66 24.43 -1.38
C SER A 234 7.45 24.89 -0.55
N SER A 235 6.43 25.46 -1.19
CA SER A 235 5.23 25.97 -0.50
C SER A 235 4.43 24.85 0.17
N PHE A 236 4.24 23.73 -0.53
CA PHE A 236 3.52 22.56 0.00
C PHE A 236 4.21 21.97 1.23
N LEU A 237 5.53 21.78 1.16
CA LEU A 237 6.34 21.26 2.25
C LEU A 237 6.34 22.19 3.48
N ASN A 238 6.50 23.50 3.28
CA ASN A 238 6.44 24.47 4.36
C ASN A 238 5.06 24.49 5.04
N MET A 239 3.97 24.50 4.25
CA MET A 239 2.60 24.47 4.77
C MET A 239 2.36 23.23 5.64
N TRP A 240 2.66 22.04 5.13
CA TRP A 240 2.46 20.80 5.89
C TRP A 240 3.41 20.69 7.07
N GLY A 241 4.65 21.16 6.96
CA GLY A 241 5.59 21.20 8.08
C GLY A 241 5.06 21.98 9.27
N TRP A 242 4.47 23.17 9.04
CA TRP A 242 3.79 23.93 10.08
C TRP A 242 2.54 23.21 10.63
N ILE A 243 1.72 22.59 9.78
CA ILE A 243 0.55 21.80 10.23
C ILE A 243 1.00 20.66 11.16
N PHE A 244 2.07 19.93 10.80
CA PHE A 244 2.67 18.89 11.64
C PHE A 244 3.10 19.44 12.99
N LEU A 245 3.85 20.55 13.03
CA LEU A 245 4.29 21.17 14.28
C LEU A 245 3.09 21.59 15.17
N THR A 246 2.13 22.34 14.61
CA THR A 246 0.96 22.82 15.35
C THR A 246 0.11 21.67 15.90
N VAL A 247 -0.19 20.68 15.07
CA VAL A 247 -1.02 19.52 15.49
C VAL A 247 -0.31 18.71 16.55
N THR A 248 1.01 18.51 16.43
CA THR A 248 1.80 17.75 17.41
C THR A 248 1.80 18.46 18.77
N ILE A 249 1.96 19.78 18.80
CA ILE A 249 1.88 20.59 20.03
C ILE A 249 0.47 20.49 20.65
N LEU A 250 -0.59 20.58 19.84
CA LEU A 250 -1.97 20.43 20.33
C LEU A 250 -2.21 19.02 20.91
N VAL A 251 -1.75 17.96 20.26
CA VAL A 251 -1.83 16.56 20.77
C VAL A 251 -0.99 16.39 22.04
N ALA A 252 0.19 17.00 22.11
CA ALA A 252 1.06 16.98 23.27
C ALA A 252 0.40 17.60 24.51
N ILE A 253 -0.31 18.73 24.35
CA ILE A 253 -0.95 19.47 25.44
C ILE A 253 -2.33 18.90 25.78
N LEU A 254 -3.22 18.76 24.80
CA LEU A 254 -4.65 18.52 25.02
C LEU A 254 -4.98 17.05 25.32
N LYS A 255 -4.36 16.10 24.60
CA LYS A 255 -4.69 14.67 24.73
C LYS A 255 -3.78 14.01 25.75
N ARG A 256 -4.21 13.85 27.00
CA ARG A 256 -3.45 13.03 27.97
C ARG A 256 -3.52 11.54 27.60
N GLU A 257 -2.38 10.85 27.74
CA GLU A 257 -2.32 9.39 27.65
C GLU A 257 -2.77 8.84 29.01
N GLN A 258 -3.89 8.11 29.04
CA GLN A 258 -4.36 7.44 30.26
C GLN A 258 -3.64 6.09 30.36
N VAL A 259 -3.01 5.82 31.50
CA VAL A 259 -2.52 4.47 31.81
C VAL A 259 -3.73 3.60 32.03
N VAL A 260 -4.12 2.82 31.01
CA VAL A 260 -5.35 2.04 31.02
C VAL A 260 -5.18 0.82 31.91
N HIS A 261 -5.45 0.99 33.20
CA HIS A 261 -5.60 -0.12 34.15
C HIS A 261 -7.00 -0.75 33.97
N ASN A 262 -7.25 -1.33 32.79
CA ASN A 262 -8.49 -2.04 32.50
C ASN A 262 -8.39 -3.45 33.07
N PRO A 263 -9.25 -3.86 34.02
CA PRO A 263 -9.28 -5.26 34.49
C PRO A 263 -9.76 -6.24 33.40
N GLU A 264 -10.39 -5.73 32.34
CA GLU A 264 -10.88 -6.54 31.22
C GLU A 264 -9.87 -6.72 30.09
N HIS A 265 -8.95 -5.78 29.88
CA HIS A 265 -7.81 -6.01 28.99
C HIS A 265 -6.81 -6.85 29.77
N GLU A 266 -6.47 -8.04 29.28
CA GLU A 266 -5.13 -8.55 29.59
C GLU A 266 -4.15 -7.45 29.15
N PRO A 267 -3.30 -6.92 30.04
CA PRO A 267 -2.30 -5.98 29.62
C PRO A 267 -1.46 -6.67 28.53
N GLU A 268 -1.20 -5.96 27.42
CA GLU A 268 -0.11 -6.39 26.53
C GLU A 268 1.09 -6.68 27.43
N PRO A 269 1.60 -7.93 27.45
CA PRO A 269 2.70 -8.22 28.34
C PRO A 269 3.85 -7.31 27.95
N ASP A 270 4.46 -6.59 28.90
CA ASP A 270 5.69 -5.83 28.67
C ASP A 270 6.84 -6.81 28.42
N LEU A 271 6.79 -7.41 27.23
CA LEU A 271 7.81 -8.21 26.60
C LEU A 271 8.92 -7.23 26.22
N GLY A 272 9.85 -6.99 27.14
CA GLY A 272 11.06 -6.24 26.84
C GLY A 272 11.69 -6.73 25.53
N PHE A 273 12.11 -5.81 24.65
CA PHE A 273 12.30 -6.04 23.21
C PHE A 273 13.00 -7.35 22.83
N TYR A 274 14.00 -7.80 23.59
CA TYR A 274 14.63 -9.13 23.43
C TYR A 274 13.63 -10.29 23.29
N ARG A 275 12.56 -10.31 24.10
CA ARG A 275 11.51 -11.35 24.04
C ARG A 275 10.59 -11.17 22.83
N ALA A 276 10.30 -9.93 22.43
CA ALA A 276 9.52 -9.65 21.24
C ALA A 276 10.27 -10.05 19.95
N TYR A 277 11.57 -9.75 19.85
CA TYR A 277 12.43 -10.25 18.78
C TYR A 277 12.58 -11.78 18.83
N GLY A 278 12.72 -12.38 20.02
CA GLY A 278 12.74 -13.83 20.20
C GLY A 278 11.48 -14.51 19.67
N LEU A 279 10.30 -13.95 19.97
CA LEU A 279 9.02 -14.41 19.45
C LEU A 279 8.92 -14.27 17.92
N LEU A 280 9.32 -13.13 17.35
CA LEU A 280 9.38 -12.94 15.89
C LEU A 280 10.30 -13.95 15.21
N TRP A 281 11.45 -14.22 15.81
CA TRP A 281 12.41 -15.21 15.36
C TRP A 281 11.83 -16.63 15.40
N ASP A 282 11.10 -16.98 16.45
CA ASP A 282 10.46 -18.30 16.58
C ASP A 282 9.25 -18.49 15.65
N ILE A 283 8.45 -17.44 15.41
CA ILE A 283 7.42 -17.46 14.35
C ILE A 283 8.08 -17.68 12.97
N SER A 284 9.18 -16.98 12.69
CA SER A 284 9.95 -17.09 11.43
C SER A 284 10.61 -18.46 11.23
N LYS A 285 10.75 -19.27 12.30
CA LYS A 285 11.21 -20.67 12.19
C LYS A 285 10.11 -21.65 11.77
N LEU A 286 8.83 -21.30 11.90
CA LEU A 286 7.73 -22.20 11.56
C LEU A 286 7.79 -22.57 10.07
N PRO A 287 7.71 -23.87 9.69
CA PRO A 287 7.89 -24.30 8.31
C PRO A 287 6.81 -23.72 7.38
N SER A 288 5.57 -23.60 7.86
CA SER A 288 4.47 -22.96 7.14
C SER A 288 4.74 -21.48 6.88
N ILE A 289 5.35 -20.77 7.83
CA ILE A 289 5.71 -19.35 7.68
C ILE A 289 6.89 -19.17 6.74
N ARG A 290 7.89 -20.06 6.72
CA ARG A 290 9.00 -19.99 5.75
C ARG A 290 8.53 -20.12 4.30
N VAL A 291 7.63 -21.07 4.02
CA VAL A 291 7.07 -21.23 2.68
C VAL A 291 6.17 -20.05 2.31
N LEU A 292 5.35 -19.57 3.26
CA LEU A 292 4.55 -18.36 3.06
C LEU A 292 5.42 -17.13 2.80
N ALA A 293 6.47 -16.90 3.59
CA ALA A 293 7.39 -15.78 3.45
C ALA A 293 8.06 -15.77 2.07
N PHE A 294 8.51 -16.93 1.57
CA PHE A 294 9.04 -17.02 0.21
C PHE A 294 7.99 -16.67 -0.85
N ILE A 295 6.76 -17.17 -0.71
CA ILE A 295 5.62 -16.82 -1.58
C ILE A 295 5.38 -15.30 -1.55
N LEU A 296 5.29 -14.70 -0.36
CA LEU A 296 5.09 -13.25 -0.18
C LEU A 296 6.18 -12.42 -0.84
N LEU A 297 7.44 -12.78 -0.61
CA LEU A 297 8.60 -12.06 -1.13
C LEU A 297 8.77 -12.19 -2.65
N THR A 298 8.18 -13.19 -3.30
CA THR A 298 8.40 -13.46 -4.75
C THR A 298 7.17 -13.25 -5.63
N ALA A 299 5.96 -13.17 -5.06
CA ALA A 299 4.73 -13.15 -5.84
C ALA A 299 4.56 -11.94 -6.77
N LYS A 300 5.23 -10.81 -6.50
CA LYS A 300 5.09 -9.58 -7.31
C LYS A 300 6.14 -9.44 -8.42
N ILE A 301 7.17 -10.29 -8.46
CA ILE A 301 8.18 -10.30 -9.55
C ILE A 301 7.48 -10.39 -10.92
N GLY A 302 6.38 -11.15 -11.01
CA GLY A 302 5.61 -11.31 -12.24
C GLY A 302 4.92 -10.05 -12.75
N PHE A 303 4.85 -8.98 -11.97
CA PHE A 303 4.12 -7.73 -12.29
C PHE A 303 4.95 -6.47 -12.08
N SER A 304 6.21 -6.56 -11.63
CA SER A 304 6.99 -5.40 -11.19
C SER A 304 7.17 -4.35 -12.27
N ALA A 305 7.52 -4.75 -13.50
CA ALA A 305 7.61 -3.85 -14.65
C ALA A 305 6.27 -3.17 -14.96
N CYS A 306 5.15 -3.91 -14.87
CA CYS A 306 3.82 -3.35 -15.09
C CYS A 306 3.46 -2.31 -14.03
N ASP A 307 3.72 -2.60 -12.75
CA ASP A 307 3.32 -1.79 -11.60
C ASP A 307 4.23 -0.57 -11.39
N ALA A 308 5.54 -0.69 -11.66
CA ALA A 308 6.55 0.33 -11.35
C ALA A 308 6.96 1.18 -12.56
N VAL A 309 7.07 0.59 -13.75
CA VAL A 309 7.69 1.24 -14.92
C VAL A 309 6.66 1.85 -15.88
N THR A 310 5.52 1.19 -16.09
CA THR A 310 4.49 1.62 -17.07
C THR A 310 4.08 3.08 -16.92
N GLY A 311 3.86 3.56 -15.68
CA GLY A 311 3.44 4.95 -15.43
C GLY A 311 4.48 5.98 -15.91
N LEU A 312 5.77 5.69 -15.70
CA LEU A 312 6.87 6.53 -16.15
C LEU A 312 7.02 6.48 -17.68
N LYS A 313 6.92 5.29 -18.29
CA LYS A 313 6.95 5.12 -19.75
C LYS A 313 5.79 5.82 -20.47
N LEU A 314 4.63 5.95 -19.83
CA LEU A 314 3.54 6.77 -20.36
C LEU A 314 3.88 8.27 -20.34
N VAL A 315 4.60 8.76 -19.34
CA VAL A 315 5.10 10.14 -19.29
C VAL A 315 6.17 10.36 -20.37
N ASP A 316 7.12 9.44 -20.53
CA ASP A 316 8.12 9.48 -21.63
C ASP A 316 7.47 9.51 -23.02
N ALA A 317 6.38 8.76 -23.19
CA ALA A 317 5.61 8.73 -24.44
C ALA A 317 4.76 9.99 -24.67
N GLY A 318 4.76 10.96 -23.74
CA GLY A 318 4.08 12.26 -23.85
C GLY A 318 2.72 12.37 -23.16
N VAL A 319 2.32 11.43 -22.30
CA VAL A 319 1.10 11.58 -21.49
C VAL A 319 1.38 12.52 -20.31
N PRO A 320 0.63 13.63 -20.14
CA PRO A 320 0.88 14.54 -19.02
C PRO A 320 0.70 13.87 -17.66
N LYS A 321 1.72 14.01 -16.80
CA LYS A 321 1.86 13.40 -15.47
C LYS A 321 0.66 13.67 -14.55
N GLU A 322 0.07 14.85 -14.67
CA GLU A 322 -1.12 15.26 -13.93
C GLU A 322 -2.41 14.54 -14.36
N HIS A 323 -2.53 14.12 -15.62
CA HIS A 323 -3.68 13.33 -16.06
C HIS A 323 -3.59 11.89 -15.53
N LEU A 324 -2.39 11.32 -15.43
CA LEU A 324 -2.16 10.05 -14.72
C LEU A 324 -2.51 10.17 -13.24
N ALA A 325 -2.12 11.27 -12.58
CA ALA A 325 -2.51 11.54 -11.19
C ALA A 325 -4.05 11.67 -11.06
N PHE A 326 -4.75 12.31 -12.00
CA PHE A 326 -6.21 12.39 -11.99
C PHE A 326 -6.92 11.05 -12.18
N LEU A 327 -6.35 10.10 -12.93
CA LEU A 327 -6.92 8.75 -13.02
C LEU A 327 -7.01 8.10 -11.63
N ALA A 328 -6.07 8.36 -10.72
CA ALA A 328 -6.14 7.86 -9.35
C ALA A 328 -7.40 8.35 -8.59
N VAL A 329 -7.89 9.57 -8.84
CA VAL A 329 -9.13 10.10 -8.22
C VAL A 329 -10.34 9.25 -8.57
N LEU A 330 -10.47 8.91 -9.85
CA LEU A 330 -11.58 8.10 -10.36
C LEU A 330 -11.51 6.66 -9.84
N LEU A 331 -10.31 6.19 -9.49
CA LEU A 331 -10.07 4.86 -8.92
C LEU A 331 -10.30 4.82 -7.40
N VAL A 332 -10.11 5.91 -6.63
CA VAL A 332 -10.28 5.89 -5.15
C VAL A 332 -11.64 5.33 -4.68
N PRO A 333 -12.82 5.70 -5.26
CA PRO A 333 -14.09 5.08 -4.88
C PRO A 333 -14.11 3.56 -5.13
N LEU A 334 -13.49 3.11 -6.21
CA LEU A 334 -13.33 1.69 -6.54
C LEU A 334 -12.45 0.98 -5.49
N GLN A 335 -11.37 1.62 -5.01
CA GLN A 335 -10.50 1.08 -3.95
C GLN A 335 -11.24 0.86 -2.62
N ILE A 336 -12.27 1.67 -2.33
CA ILE A 336 -13.09 1.55 -1.11
C ILE A 336 -14.19 0.49 -1.26
N VAL A 337 -14.85 0.44 -2.43
CA VAL A 337 -15.98 -0.47 -2.68
C VAL A 337 -15.52 -1.91 -2.99
N LEU A 338 -14.41 -2.09 -3.70
CA LEU A 338 -13.93 -3.42 -4.10
C LEU A 338 -13.65 -4.36 -2.92
N PRO A 339 -12.93 -3.96 -1.84
CA PRO A 339 -12.72 -4.84 -0.70
C PRO A 339 -14.00 -5.35 -0.08
N ILE A 340 -15.05 -4.51 0.01
CA ILE A 340 -16.36 -4.89 0.52
C ILE A 340 -17.00 -5.94 -0.40
N ALA A 341 -16.98 -5.72 -1.71
CA ALA A 341 -17.53 -6.67 -2.69
C ALA A 341 -16.77 -8.01 -2.72
N ILE A 342 -15.44 -7.96 -2.66
CA ILE A 342 -14.55 -9.13 -2.72
C ILE A 342 -14.57 -9.93 -1.41
N SER A 343 -14.79 -9.28 -0.25
CA SER A 343 -14.78 -9.93 1.08
C SER A 343 -15.71 -11.14 1.19
N LYS A 344 -16.86 -11.10 0.49
CA LYS A 344 -17.83 -12.21 0.42
C LYS A 344 -17.24 -13.51 -0.14
N TYR A 345 -16.19 -13.40 -0.95
CA TYR A 345 -15.48 -14.53 -1.57
C TYR A 345 -14.20 -14.92 -0.83
N THR A 346 -13.69 -14.07 0.07
CA THR A 346 -12.44 -14.32 0.83
C THR A 346 -12.68 -14.68 2.30
N THR A 347 -13.90 -14.54 2.81
CA THR A 347 -14.29 -14.97 4.18
C THR A 347 -14.40 -16.49 4.35
N GLY A 348 -14.34 -17.27 3.26
CA GLY A 348 -14.44 -18.73 3.29
C GLY A 348 -13.17 -19.46 3.76
N SER A 349 -13.22 -20.79 3.71
CA SER A 349 -12.11 -21.67 4.12
C SER A 349 -10.91 -21.68 3.15
N ARG A 350 -10.96 -20.96 2.02
CA ARG A 350 -9.94 -20.98 0.96
C ARG A 350 -9.72 -19.60 0.31
N PRO A 351 -9.34 -18.56 1.08
CA PRO A 351 -9.18 -17.19 0.57
C PRO A 351 -8.15 -17.08 -0.56
N LEU A 352 -7.10 -17.91 -0.51
CA LEU A 352 -6.00 -17.83 -1.48
C LEU A 352 -6.34 -18.45 -2.84
N ASP A 353 -7.49 -19.12 -3.00
CA ASP A 353 -7.98 -19.49 -4.34
C ASP A 353 -8.36 -18.24 -5.15
N VAL A 354 -8.88 -17.18 -4.51
CA VAL A 354 -9.12 -15.86 -5.14
C VAL A 354 -7.79 -15.21 -5.56
N TYR A 355 -6.75 -15.35 -4.72
CA TYR A 355 -5.41 -14.87 -5.02
C TYR A 355 -4.83 -15.56 -6.26
N ILE A 356 -4.87 -16.90 -6.31
CA ILE A 356 -4.41 -17.70 -7.46
C ILE A 356 -5.22 -17.33 -8.72
N ALA A 357 -6.53 -17.15 -8.60
CA ALA A 357 -7.39 -16.81 -9.73
C ALA A 357 -7.08 -15.41 -10.32
N ALA A 358 -6.62 -14.45 -9.51
CA ALA A 358 -6.25 -13.11 -9.98
C ALA A 358 -4.93 -13.06 -10.75
N VAL A 359 -3.98 -13.97 -10.46
CA VAL A 359 -2.62 -13.94 -11.06
C VAL A 359 -2.62 -14.03 -12.60
N PRO A 360 -3.34 -14.96 -13.28
CA PRO A 360 -3.40 -14.99 -14.74
C PRO A 360 -3.87 -13.69 -15.38
N TYR A 361 -4.89 -13.05 -14.80
CA TYR A 361 -5.40 -11.77 -15.32
C TYR A 361 -4.37 -10.65 -15.18
N ARG A 362 -3.59 -10.63 -14.09
CA ARG A 362 -2.49 -9.67 -13.95
C ARG A 362 -1.36 -9.89 -14.95
N LEU A 363 -0.98 -11.16 -15.21
CA LEU A 363 0.02 -11.47 -16.24
C LEU A 363 -0.48 -11.07 -17.64
N PHE A 364 -1.78 -11.22 -17.90
CA PHE A 364 -2.40 -10.67 -19.11
C PHE A 364 -2.33 -9.13 -19.16
N PHE A 365 -2.59 -8.43 -18.05
CA PHE A 365 -2.47 -6.98 -18.00
C PHE A 365 -1.03 -6.47 -18.23
N ASN A 366 0.02 -7.27 -18.01
CA ASN A 366 1.36 -6.91 -18.47
C ASN A 366 1.37 -6.70 -20.01
N LEU A 367 0.81 -7.65 -20.77
CA LEU A 367 0.76 -7.59 -22.23
C LEU A 367 -0.07 -6.39 -22.71
N VAL A 368 -1.18 -6.10 -22.03
CA VAL A 368 -2.02 -4.93 -22.31
C VAL A 368 -1.28 -3.62 -22.00
N ALA A 369 -0.56 -3.52 -20.88
CA ALA A 369 0.24 -2.36 -20.53
C ALA A 369 1.33 -2.09 -21.57
N GLY A 370 2.08 -3.13 -21.97
CA GLY A 370 3.08 -3.03 -23.03
C GLY A 370 2.48 -2.59 -24.37
N ALA A 371 1.33 -3.14 -24.76
CA ALA A 371 0.63 -2.72 -25.98
C ALA A 371 0.17 -1.26 -25.91
N ILE A 372 -0.36 -0.81 -24.77
CA ILE A 372 -0.75 0.60 -24.57
C ILE A 372 0.47 1.50 -24.79
N VAL A 373 1.55 1.29 -24.02
CA VAL A 373 2.79 2.09 -24.11
C VAL A 373 3.37 2.11 -25.54
N TYR A 374 3.32 0.98 -26.25
CA TYR A 374 3.78 0.89 -27.64
C TYR A 374 2.96 1.75 -28.60
N PHE A 375 1.64 1.79 -28.46
CA PHE A 375 0.78 2.60 -29.32
C PHE A 375 0.66 4.08 -28.89
N THR A 376 1.01 4.42 -27.64
CA THR A 376 0.93 5.80 -27.10
C THR A 376 1.53 6.86 -28.03
N PRO A 377 2.79 6.74 -28.53
CA PRO A 377 3.39 7.78 -29.36
C PRO A 377 2.70 7.99 -30.72
N SER A 378 1.98 6.97 -31.23
CA SER A 378 1.20 7.08 -32.46
C SER A 378 -0.18 7.68 -32.27
N LEU A 379 -0.68 7.76 -31.02
CA LEU A 379 -2.01 8.27 -30.68
C LEU A 379 -1.97 9.72 -30.16
N ILE A 380 -0.84 10.14 -29.57
CA ILE A 380 -0.63 11.51 -29.10
C ILE A 380 -0.18 12.38 -30.28
N THR A 381 -1.02 13.36 -30.66
CA THR A 381 -0.75 14.21 -31.82
C THR A 381 -0.51 15.65 -31.35
N LYS A 382 0.71 16.17 -31.53
CA LYS A 382 1.12 17.53 -31.10
C LYS A 382 0.94 17.82 -29.60
N GLY A 383 1.07 16.80 -28.74
CA GLY A 383 0.91 16.92 -27.28
C GLY A 383 -0.54 16.85 -26.79
N ASP A 384 -1.53 16.98 -27.68
CA ASP A 384 -2.93 16.71 -27.33
C ASP A 384 -3.19 15.19 -27.29
N VAL A 385 -3.60 14.72 -26.12
CA VAL A 385 -3.99 13.32 -25.88
C VAL A 385 -5.51 13.19 -26.08
N PRO A 386 -5.98 12.33 -26.99
CA PRO A 386 -7.40 12.29 -27.32
C PRO A 386 -8.26 11.61 -26.25
N LEU A 387 -9.50 12.07 -26.09
CA LEU A 387 -10.43 11.59 -25.05
C LEU A 387 -10.66 10.07 -25.08
N TYR A 388 -10.72 9.46 -26.27
CA TYR A 388 -10.90 8.00 -26.40
C TYR A 388 -9.73 7.22 -25.77
N TYR A 389 -8.50 7.74 -25.84
CA TYR A 389 -7.32 7.13 -25.25
C TYR A 389 -7.34 7.27 -23.72
N TYR A 390 -7.78 8.42 -23.19
CA TYR A 390 -8.02 8.56 -21.74
C TYR A 390 -9.08 7.60 -21.20
N ILE A 391 -10.18 7.39 -21.95
CA ILE A 391 -11.21 6.40 -21.59
C ILE A 391 -10.61 4.97 -21.61
N GLY A 392 -9.77 4.67 -22.62
CA GLY A 392 -9.03 3.40 -22.70
C GLY A 392 -8.07 3.18 -21.52
N LEU A 393 -7.28 4.19 -21.17
CA LEU A 393 -6.41 4.16 -19.98
C LEU A 393 -7.20 3.96 -18.70
N LEU A 394 -8.30 4.72 -18.51
CA LEU A 394 -9.15 4.59 -17.32
C LEU A 394 -9.74 3.18 -17.19
N LEU A 395 -10.20 2.58 -18.31
CA LEU A 395 -10.69 1.21 -18.34
C LEU A 395 -9.58 0.20 -17.99
N PHE A 396 -8.40 0.33 -18.60
CA PHE A 396 -7.24 -0.50 -18.30
C PHE A 396 -6.86 -0.43 -16.83
N TYR A 397 -6.65 0.77 -16.28
CA TYR A 397 -6.32 0.95 -14.87
C TYR A 397 -7.42 0.44 -13.94
N THR A 398 -8.71 0.63 -14.29
CA THR A 398 -9.85 0.07 -13.54
C THR A 398 -9.75 -1.45 -13.44
N CYS A 399 -9.57 -2.14 -14.57
CA CYS A 399 -9.48 -3.60 -14.60
C CYS A 399 -8.20 -4.13 -13.93
N HIS A 400 -7.07 -3.45 -14.12
CA HIS A 400 -5.81 -3.74 -13.42
C HIS A 400 -6.01 -3.63 -11.90
N GLN A 401 -6.57 -2.52 -11.41
CA GLN A 401 -6.82 -2.30 -9.98
C GLN A 401 -7.74 -3.37 -9.38
N ILE A 402 -8.80 -3.80 -10.09
CA ILE A 402 -9.66 -4.91 -9.62
C ILE A 402 -8.82 -6.15 -9.26
N THR A 403 -7.95 -6.58 -10.17
CA THR A 403 -7.09 -7.76 -9.94
C THR A 403 -6.03 -7.54 -8.85
N LEU A 404 -5.55 -6.31 -8.66
CA LEU A 404 -4.66 -5.92 -7.56
C LEU A 404 -5.36 -6.05 -6.20
N TYR A 405 -6.56 -5.49 -6.06
CA TYR A 405 -7.34 -5.59 -4.82
C TYR A 405 -7.82 -7.00 -4.52
N MET A 406 -8.14 -7.82 -5.55
CA MET A 406 -8.44 -9.25 -5.33
C MET A 406 -7.30 -9.98 -4.63
N MET A 407 -6.05 -9.76 -5.05
CA MET A 407 -4.89 -10.35 -4.38
C MET A 407 -4.70 -9.79 -2.96
N PHE A 408 -4.82 -8.48 -2.77
CA PHE A 408 -4.64 -7.83 -1.47
C PHE A 408 -5.67 -8.31 -0.43
N VAL A 409 -6.96 -8.31 -0.80
CA VAL A 409 -8.05 -8.72 0.11
C VAL A 409 -7.95 -10.21 0.44
N ALA A 410 -7.61 -11.05 -0.54
CA ALA A 410 -7.38 -12.48 -0.32
C ALA A 410 -6.23 -12.74 0.68
N ILE A 411 -5.12 -12.01 0.56
CA ILE A 411 -3.96 -12.23 1.43
C ILE A 411 -4.19 -11.71 2.85
N MET A 412 -4.84 -10.55 3.01
CA MET A 412 -5.22 -10.02 4.32
C MET A 412 -6.25 -10.92 5.02
N SER A 413 -7.23 -11.45 4.29
CA SER A 413 -8.19 -12.45 4.81
C SER A 413 -7.48 -13.71 5.31
N PHE A 414 -6.43 -14.15 4.60
CA PHE A 414 -5.61 -15.28 5.04
C PHE A 414 -4.78 -14.97 6.28
N PHE A 415 -4.14 -13.80 6.34
CA PHE A 415 -3.33 -13.36 7.49
C PHE A 415 -4.13 -13.31 8.79
N VAL A 416 -5.35 -12.75 8.77
CA VAL A 416 -6.26 -12.71 9.92
C VAL A 416 -6.60 -14.12 10.41
N ARG A 417 -6.76 -15.10 9.51
CA ARG A 417 -7.10 -16.48 9.87
C ARG A 417 -5.93 -17.29 10.45
N ILE A 418 -4.70 -17.05 10.00
CA ILE A 418 -3.52 -17.82 10.48
C ILE A 418 -2.85 -17.22 11.70
N SER A 419 -3.07 -15.93 11.98
CA SER A 419 -2.42 -15.23 13.10
C SER A 419 -2.97 -15.71 14.43
N ASP A 420 -2.08 -16.01 15.38
CA ASP A 420 -2.48 -16.45 16.73
C ASP A 420 -3.04 -15.25 17.52
N PRO A 421 -4.31 -15.27 17.99
CA PRO A 421 -4.89 -14.15 18.74
C PRO A 421 -4.08 -13.72 19.96
N ALA A 422 -3.33 -14.65 20.59
CA ALA A 422 -2.50 -14.35 21.76
C ALA A 422 -1.23 -13.53 21.46
N VAL A 423 -0.82 -13.43 20.18
CA VAL A 423 0.34 -12.64 19.72
C VAL A 423 0.02 -11.92 18.39
N GLY A 424 -1.26 -11.62 18.17
CA GLY A 424 -1.80 -11.26 16.87
C GLY A 424 -1.18 -10.02 16.24
N GLY A 425 -0.89 -8.99 17.03
CA GLY A 425 -0.23 -7.77 16.56
C GLY A 425 1.15 -8.06 15.96
N THR A 426 2.05 -8.68 16.74
CA THR A 426 3.40 -9.06 16.30
C THR A 426 3.38 -9.98 15.07
N TYR A 427 2.44 -10.93 15.02
CA TYR A 427 2.28 -11.88 13.91
C TYR A 427 1.80 -11.19 12.62
N MET A 428 0.77 -10.33 12.71
CA MET A 428 0.25 -9.55 11.58
C MET A 428 1.30 -8.57 11.04
N THR A 429 2.05 -7.89 11.91
CA THR A 429 3.12 -6.97 11.48
C THR A 429 4.21 -7.70 10.70
N LEU A 430 4.62 -8.90 11.13
CA LEU A 430 5.58 -9.72 10.38
C LEU A 430 5.07 -10.08 8.97
N LEU A 431 3.82 -10.54 8.87
CA LEU A 431 3.21 -10.91 7.58
C LEU A 431 3.04 -9.70 6.65
N ASN A 432 2.62 -8.56 7.19
CA ASN A 432 2.49 -7.31 6.44
C ASN A 432 3.85 -6.79 5.97
N THR A 433 4.89 -6.84 6.81
CA THR A 433 6.27 -6.52 6.40
C THR A 433 6.74 -7.41 5.26
N LEU A 434 6.51 -8.74 5.33
CA LEU A 434 6.89 -9.67 4.26
C LEU A 434 6.13 -9.39 2.95
N ALA A 435 4.83 -9.07 3.01
CA ALA A 435 4.02 -8.71 1.84
C ALA A 435 4.44 -7.36 1.22
N ASN A 436 4.75 -6.36 2.06
CA ASN A 436 5.21 -5.05 1.62
C ASN A 436 6.61 -5.16 0.99
N MET A 437 7.57 -5.81 1.66
CA MET A 437 8.90 -6.09 1.11
C MET A 437 8.80 -6.81 -0.24
N GLY A 438 7.93 -7.80 -0.35
CA GLY A 438 7.66 -8.53 -1.59
C GLY A 438 7.08 -7.69 -2.73
N THR A 439 6.65 -6.46 -2.46
CA THR A 439 6.27 -5.46 -3.48
C THR A 439 7.39 -4.43 -3.71
N THR A 440 8.07 -3.98 -2.64
CA THR A 440 9.09 -2.93 -2.73
C THR A 440 10.35 -3.38 -3.48
N TRP A 441 10.93 -4.54 -3.15
CA TRP A 441 12.20 -4.94 -3.77
C TRP A 441 12.08 -5.27 -5.27
N PRO A 442 11.01 -5.92 -5.78
CA PRO A 442 10.86 -6.13 -7.22
C PRO A 442 10.66 -4.83 -7.98
N SER A 443 9.94 -3.85 -7.42
CA SER A 443 9.75 -2.54 -8.06
C SER A 443 11.05 -1.74 -8.11
N THR A 444 11.86 -1.73 -7.04
CA THR A 444 13.20 -1.12 -7.07
C THR A 444 14.11 -1.81 -8.09
N LEU A 445 14.12 -3.15 -8.14
CA LEU A 445 14.94 -3.90 -9.08
C LEU A 445 14.50 -3.68 -10.53
N SER A 446 13.20 -3.60 -10.76
CA SER A 446 12.59 -3.33 -12.06
C SER A 446 13.10 -2.02 -12.64
N LEU A 447 12.87 -0.90 -11.93
CA LEU A 447 13.38 0.42 -12.29
C LEU A 447 14.89 0.42 -12.55
N TYR A 448 15.68 -0.30 -11.75
CA TYR A 448 17.15 -0.34 -11.91
C TYR A 448 17.59 -1.00 -13.21
N ILE A 449 16.86 -2.02 -13.67
CA ILE A 449 17.26 -2.89 -14.78
C ILE A 449 16.77 -2.36 -16.14
N VAL A 450 15.72 -1.52 -16.20
CA VAL A 450 15.19 -0.93 -17.46
C VAL A 450 16.29 -0.34 -18.34
N ASP A 451 17.13 0.54 -17.77
CA ASP A 451 18.22 1.19 -18.53
C ASP A 451 19.27 0.17 -19.01
N SER A 452 19.57 -0.85 -18.19
CA SER A 452 20.55 -1.90 -18.53
C SER A 452 20.05 -2.93 -19.55
N LEU A 453 18.73 -3.03 -19.76
CA LEU A 453 18.11 -3.83 -20.83
C LEU A 453 17.82 -3.01 -22.09
N THR A 454 18.03 -1.70 -22.07
CA THR A 454 17.73 -0.80 -23.19
C THR A 454 18.92 -0.72 -24.14
N PHE A 455 18.76 -1.21 -25.36
CA PHE A 455 19.76 -1.08 -26.41
C PHE A 455 19.49 0.16 -27.25
N ARG A 456 20.51 1.03 -27.33
CA ARG A 456 20.52 2.25 -28.13
C ARG A 456 21.60 2.15 -29.21
N GLY A 457 21.51 3.01 -30.21
CA GLY A 457 22.54 3.12 -31.24
C GLY A 457 22.48 4.45 -31.97
N CYS A 458 23.65 4.94 -32.39
CA CYS A 458 23.77 6.15 -33.18
C CYS A 458 23.27 5.94 -34.61
N SER A 459 22.48 6.89 -35.15
CA SER A 459 22.02 6.82 -36.54
C SER A 459 23.09 7.21 -37.59
N SER A 460 24.24 7.77 -37.17
CA SER A 460 25.30 8.19 -38.09
C SER A 460 26.13 6.99 -38.55
N PRO A 461 26.31 6.76 -39.87
CA PRO A 461 27.10 5.65 -40.38
C PRO A 461 28.61 5.77 -40.03
N LEU A 462 29.05 6.94 -39.58
CA LEU A 462 30.43 7.19 -39.12
C LEU A 462 30.73 6.55 -37.75
N LEU A 463 29.70 6.29 -36.93
CA LEU A 463 29.80 5.83 -35.55
C LEU A 463 28.86 4.63 -35.30
N SER A 464 28.95 3.62 -36.17
CA SER A 464 28.14 2.39 -36.10
C SER A 464 28.34 1.53 -34.85
N ASN A 465 29.46 1.70 -34.13
CA ASN A 465 29.74 1.03 -32.85
C ASN A 465 29.38 1.89 -31.62
N ASN A 466 28.80 3.08 -31.80
CA ASN A 466 28.38 3.94 -30.70
C ASN A 466 26.98 3.55 -30.23
N ASP A 467 26.89 3.04 -29.00
CA ASP A 467 25.70 2.54 -28.34
C ASP A 467 25.01 3.58 -27.44
N CYS A 468 25.42 4.86 -27.47
CA CYS A 468 24.80 5.98 -26.76
C CYS A 468 24.51 5.68 -25.27
N SER A 469 25.44 4.98 -24.61
CA SER A 469 25.33 4.54 -23.21
C SER A 469 25.76 5.63 -22.24
N SER A 470 26.75 6.44 -22.61
CA SER A 470 27.30 7.55 -21.84
C SER A 470 26.96 8.93 -22.44
N PRO A 471 26.95 10.02 -21.62
CA PRO A 471 26.74 11.37 -22.14
C PRO A 471 27.78 11.82 -23.19
N LEU A 472 29.00 11.29 -23.09
CA LEU A 472 30.07 11.48 -24.08
C LEU A 472 29.72 10.83 -25.42
N GLU A 473 29.28 9.57 -25.41
CA GLU A 473 28.84 8.87 -26.61
C GLU A 473 27.64 9.55 -27.29
N VAL A 474 26.72 10.13 -26.51
CA VAL A 474 25.62 10.94 -27.06
C VAL A 474 26.16 12.17 -27.79
N GLN A 475 27.07 12.92 -27.15
CA GLN A 475 27.72 14.09 -27.77
C GLN A 475 28.53 13.72 -29.02
N ASP A 476 29.26 12.59 -29.01
CA ASP A 476 30.01 12.09 -30.17
C ASP A 476 29.09 11.71 -31.33
N CYS A 477 27.92 11.13 -31.04
CA CYS A 477 26.91 10.81 -32.05
C CYS A 477 26.32 12.08 -32.68
N GLU A 478 25.95 13.07 -31.87
CA GLU A 478 25.42 14.36 -32.32
C GLU A 478 26.47 15.16 -33.12
N ALA A 479 27.72 15.17 -32.67
CA ALA A 479 28.84 15.81 -33.38
C ALA A 479 29.10 15.18 -34.76
N ALA A 480 28.79 13.89 -34.93
CA ALA A 480 28.84 13.18 -36.21
C ALA A 480 27.55 13.27 -37.03
N GLY A 481 26.64 14.20 -36.69
CA GLY A 481 25.37 14.41 -37.39
C GLY A 481 24.35 13.28 -37.22
N GLY A 482 24.55 12.42 -36.22
CA GLY A 482 23.62 11.34 -35.85
C GLY A 482 22.64 11.76 -34.78
N ILE A 483 21.63 10.92 -34.57
CA ILE A 483 20.70 10.98 -33.46
C ILE A 483 20.79 9.64 -32.74
N CYS A 484 20.90 9.66 -31.41
CA CYS A 484 20.82 8.45 -30.61
C CYS A 484 19.39 7.91 -30.61
N THR A 485 19.21 6.68 -31.12
CA THR A 485 17.89 6.05 -31.23
C THR A 485 17.83 4.80 -30.35
N VAL A 486 16.69 4.60 -29.66
CA VAL A 486 16.43 3.36 -28.93
C VAL A 486 16.02 2.29 -29.94
N GLN A 487 16.82 1.24 -30.08
CA GLN A 487 16.54 0.12 -31.00
C GLN A 487 15.67 -0.95 -30.32
N LEU A 488 15.92 -1.20 -29.02
CA LEU A 488 15.14 -2.10 -28.19
C LEU A 488 15.00 -1.49 -26.79
N ASP A 489 13.79 -1.07 -26.43
CA ASP A 489 13.50 -0.55 -25.10
C ASP A 489 13.47 -1.69 -24.07
N GLY A 490 14.27 -1.55 -23.01
CA GLY A 490 14.42 -2.54 -21.96
C GLY A 490 13.10 -2.84 -21.24
N TYR A 491 12.15 -1.91 -21.22
CA TYR A 491 10.81 -2.13 -20.68
C TYR A 491 10.08 -3.31 -21.35
N TYR A 492 10.14 -3.45 -22.69
CA TYR A 492 9.46 -4.57 -23.35
C TYR A 492 10.13 -5.91 -23.06
N VAL A 493 11.47 -5.91 -22.97
CA VAL A 493 12.27 -7.09 -22.58
C VAL A 493 11.91 -7.50 -21.15
N GLU A 494 11.88 -6.54 -20.22
CA GLU A 494 11.54 -6.77 -18.83
C GLU A 494 10.09 -7.24 -18.66
N MET A 495 9.14 -6.64 -19.37
CA MET A 495 7.72 -7.05 -19.36
C MET A 495 7.54 -8.50 -19.84
N ALA A 496 8.31 -8.93 -20.84
CA ALA A 496 8.33 -10.34 -21.26
C ALA A 496 8.94 -11.24 -20.17
N LEU A 497 10.07 -10.86 -19.58
CA LEU A 497 10.74 -11.60 -18.50
C LEU A 497 9.85 -11.73 -17.26
N CYS A 498 9.27 -10.64 -16.75
CA CYS A 498 8.28 -10.63 -15.67
C CYS A 498 7.11 -11.55 -15.98
N THR A 499 6.55 -11.50 -17.19
CA THR A 499 5.42 -12.35 -17.57
C THR A 499 5.79 -13.84 -17.55
N VAL A 500 6.95 -14.22 -18.10
CA VAL A 500 7.45 -15.61 -18.06
C VAL A 500 7.75 -16.07 -16.63
N LEU A 501 8.46 -15.27 -15.85
CA LEU A 501 8.76 -15.55 -14.44
C LEU A 501 7.47 -15.68 -13.62
N GLY A 502 6.46 -14.86 -13.90
CA GLY A 502 5.14 -14.93 -13.26
C GLY A 502 4.36 -16.19 -13.60
N LEU A 503 4.44 -16.69 -14.84
CA LEU A 503 3.84 -17.98 -15.24
C LEU A 503 4.53 -19.16 -14.53
N LEU A 504 5.87 -19.17 -14.51
CA LEU A 504 6.67 -20.17 -13.79
C LEU A 504 6.40 -20.13 -12.28
N TRP A 505 6.29 -18.93 -11.72
CA TRP A 505 5.93 -18.71 -10.32
C TRP A 505 4.54 -19.23 -10.02
N LEU A 506 3.53 -18.94 -10.86
CA LEU A 506 2.16 -19.44 -10.68
C LEU A 506 2.12 -20.98 -10.67
N TRP A 507 2.82 -21.62 -11.61
CA TRP A 507 2.93 -23.08 -11.69
C TRP A 507 3.54 -23.68 -10.41
N TRP A 508 4.62 -23.08 -9.89
CA TRP A 508 5.29 -23.51 -8.66
C TRP A 508 4.49 -23.20 -7.38
N ALA A 509 3.87 -22.03 -7.30
CA ALA A 509 3.22 -21.51 -6.10
C ALA A 509 1.83 -22.10 -5.89
N ARG A 510 1.05 -22.32 -6.96
CA ARG A 510 -0.33 -22.84 -6.89
C ARG A 510 -0.51 -24.07 -5.97
N PRO A 511 0.24 -25.19 -6.14
CA PRO A 511 0.09 -26.34 -5.25
C PRO A 511 0.53 -26.05 -3.81
N ARG A 512 1.51 -25.16 -3.61
CA ARG A 512 2.02 -24.80 -2.28
C ARG A 512 1.04 -23.91 -1.51
N ILE A 513 0.46 -22.92 -2.18
CA ILE A 513 -0.62 -22.08 -1.65
C ILE A 513 -1.84 -22.95 -1.29
N GLN A 514 -2.21 -23.88 -2.17
CA GLN A 514 -3.31 -24.82 -1.92
C GLN A 514 -3.05 -25.74 -0.72
N ALA A 515 -1.82 -26.21 -0.52
CA ALA A 515 -1.44 -26.97 0.67
C ALA A 515 -1.48 -26.10 1.95
N LEU A 516 -0.95 -24.86 1.90
CA LEU A 516 -0.89 -23.95 3.06
C LEU A 516 -2.29 -23.59 3.58
N GLN A 517 -3.27 -23.31 2.71
CA GLN A 517 -4.60 -22.86 3.16
C GLN A 517 -5.47 -23.95 3.82
N ILE A 518 -5.08 -25.23 3.70
CA ILE A 518 -5.78 -26.39 4.28
C ILE A 518 -5.16 -26.80 5.63
N LYS A 519 -3.94 -26.35 5.96
CA LYS A 519 -3.25 -26.68 7.21
C LYS A 519 -4.04 -26.30 8.46
N GLU A 520 -3.93 -27.12 9.51
CA GLU A 520 -4.52 -26.81 10.80
C GLU A 520 -3.92 -25.54 11.41
N VAL A 521 -4.75 -24.76 12.10
CA VAL A 521 -4.33 -23.55 12.86
C VAL A 521 -3.17 -23.83 13.82
N ARG A 522 -3.04 -25.06 14.32
CA ARG A 522 -1.93 -25.50 15.21
C ARG A 522 -0.54 -25.42 14.55
N GLU A 523 -0.44 -25.55 13.22
CA GLU A 523 0.82 -25.45 12.49
C GLU A 523 1.30 -24.01 12.28
N TRP A 524 0.46 -23.03 12.61
CA TRP A 524 0.74 -21.60 12.54
C TRP A 524 1.06 -20.99 13.91
N LYS A 525 1.02 -21.79 14.99
CA LYS A 525 1.28 -21.32 16.35
C LYS A 525 2.64 -21.78 16.85
N VAL A 526 3.41 -20.86 17.43
CA VAL A 526 4.60 -21.22 18.21
C VAL A 526 4.13 -22.04 19.41
N ARG A 527 4.60 -23.29 19.52
CA ARG A 527 4.32 -24.10 20.72
C ARG A 527 4.94 -23.39 21.91
N ARG A 528 4.11 -22.82 22.80
CA ARG A 528 4.55 -22.39 24.13
C ARG A 528 5.23 -23.58 24.81
N GLN A 529 6.56 -23.57 24.90
CA GLN A 529 7.25 -24.40 25.87
C GLN A 529 6.67 -24.03 27.24
N ARG A 530 6.28 -25.03 28.04
CA ARG A 530 5.83 -24.76 29.41
C ARG A 530 6.98 -24.07 30.12
N ILE A 531 6.77 -22.81 30.48
CA ILE A 531 7.69 -22.03 31.30
C ILE A 531 7.85 -22.82 32.60
N ARG A 532 9.10 -23.16 32.93
CA ARG A 532 9.54 -23.64 34.23
C ARG A 532 10.26 -22.51 34.93
#